data_AF-A0A1C6WLS8-F1
#
_entry.id   AF-A0A1C6WLS8-F1
#
_cell.length_a   1.000
_cell.length_b   1.000
_cell.length_c   1.000
_cell.angle_alpha   90.00
_cell.angle_beta   90.00
_cell.angle_gamma   90.00
#
_symmetry.space_group_name_H-M   'P 1'
#
loop_
_entity.id
_entity.type
_entity.pdbx_description
1 polymer ?
#
loop_
_entity_poly.entity_id
_entity_poly.type
_entity_poly.pdbx_seq_one_letter_code
_entity_poly.pdbx_strand_id
1 'polypeptide(L)'
;MDKNVCNLFITVDKAFNQGNVKENTFNSLYKKFCPKGVCNNNYDRIGALCEYLLAELPKNDNKQKGGNNNGNRDYEYIYMWLADKFLK
;
A
#
# COMPACT_ATOMS: atom_id res chain seq x y z
N MET A 1 7.68 14.00 2.57
CA MET A 1 7.50 12.59 2.99
C MET A 1 8.89 12.01 3.24
N ASP A 2 9.07 11.12 4.21
CA ASP A 2 10.38 10.48 4.49
C ASP A 2 10.85 9.65 3.28
N LYS A 3 12.17 9.55 3.03
CA LYS A 3 12.73 8.86 1.87
C LYS A 3 12.33 7.38 1.84
N ASN A 4 12.28 6.71 2.99
CA ASN A 4 11.88 5.31 3.08
C ASN A 4 10.40 5.13 2.74
N VAL A 5 9.56 6.06 3.22
CA VAL A 5 8.14 6.08 2.89
C VAL A 5 7.93 6.31 1.39
N CYS A 6 8.66 7.24 0.75
CA CYS A 6 8.60 7.40 -0.71
C CYS A 6 9.00 6.12 -1.47
N ASN A 7 10.07 5.45 -1.04
CA ASN A 7 10.54 4.21 -1.66
C ASN A 7 9.52 3.06 -1.52
N LEU A 8 8.79 3.02 -0.39
CA LEU A 8 7.71 2.07 -0.18
C LEU A 8 6.61 2.23 -1.23
N PHE A 9 6.10 3.45 -1.43
CA PHE A 9 5.08 3.74 -2.43
C PHE A 9 5.56 3.49 -3.87
N ILE A 10 6.80 3.86 -4.22
CA ILE A 10 7.40 3.55 -5.53
C ILE A 10 7.45 2.04 -5.77
N THR A 11 7.71 1.25 -4.74
CA THR A 11 7.76 -0.22 -4.84
C THR A 11 6.37 -0.79 -5.10
N VAL A 12 5.37 -0.34 -4.35
CA VAL A 12 3.97 -0.76 -4.54
C VAL A 12 3.44 -0.35 -5.91
N ASP A 13 3.81 0.83 -6.40
CA ASP A 13 3.41 1.33 -7.73
C ASP A 13 3.85 0.45 -8.89
N LYS A 14 4.96 -0.29 -8.74
CA LYS A 14 5.40 -1.25 -9.78
C LYS A 14 4.39 -2.37 -10.00
N ALA A 15 3.60 -2.70 -8.97
CA ALA A 15 2.53 -3.68 -9.05
C ALA A 15 1.23 -3.10 -9.64
N PHE A 16 1.18 -1.81 -9.99
CA PHE A 16 -0.01 -1.15 -10.51
C PHE A 16 0.11 -0.83 -12.01
N ASN A 17 -1.02 -0.84 -12.71
CA ASN A 17 -1.18 -0.44 -14.10
C ASN A 17 -2.59 0.13 -14.33
N GLN A 18 -2.71 1.46 -14.41
CA GLN A 18 -3.93 2.16 -14.84
C GLN A 18 -5.24 1.56 -14.27
N GLY A 19 -5.45 1.76 -12.96
CA GLY A 19 -6.61 1.24 -12.23
C GLY A 19 -6.57 -0.26 -11.90
N ASN A 20 -5.62 -1.04 -12.46
CA ASN A 20 -5.51 -2.48 -12.25
C ASN A 20 -4.19 -2.90 -11.61
N VAL A 21 -4.21 -4.00 -10.85
CA VAL A 21 -3.02 -4.60 -10.25
C VAL A 21 -2.44 -5.66 -11.18
N LYS A 22 -1.14 -5.59 -11.46
CA LYS A 22 -0.37 -6.58 -12.23
C LYS A 22 -0.24 -7.87 -11.42
N GLU A 23 -0.98 -8.89 -11.80
CA GLU A 23 -1.10 -10.14 -11.05
C GLU A 23 0.25 -10.85 -10.81
N ASN A 24 1.14 -10.89 -11.80
CA ASN A 24 2.45 -11.55 -11.66
C ASN A 24 3.34 -10.89 -10.60
N THR A 25 3.39 -9.55 -10.60
CA THR A 25 4.11 -8.77 -9.57
C THR A 25 3.43 -8.88 -8.22
N PHE A 26 2.09 -9.00 -8.22
CA PHE A 26 1.32 -9.08 -7.00
C PHE A 26 1.50 -10.40 -6.25
N ASN A 27 1.39 -11.52 -6.97
CA ASN A 27 1.36 -12.85 -6.38
C ASN A 27 2.66 -13.22 -5.66
N SER A 28 3.79 -12.64 -6.06
CA SER A 28 5.10 -12.89 -5.44
C SER A 28 5.30 -12.15 -4.11
N LEU A 29 4.70 -10.97 -3.94
CA LEU A 29 5.01 -10.07 -2.81
C LEU A 29 3.84 -9.83 -1.86
N TYR A 30 2.61 -9.77 -2.39
CA TYR A 30 1.47 -9.21 -1.66
C TYR A 30 0.34 -10.20 -1.39
N LYS A 31 0.40 -11.42 -1.96
CA LYS A 31 -0.65 -12.45 -1.78
C LYS A 31 -0.96 -12.77 -0.30
N LYS A 32 0.04 -12.68 0.58
CA LYS A 32 -0.13 -12.90 2.03
C LYS A 32 -1.05 -11.88 2.73
N PHE A 33 -1.29 -10.73 2.10
CA PHE A 33 -2.18 -9.68 2.60
C PHE A 33 -3.61 -9.80 2.04
N CYS A 34 -3.88 -10.82 1.23
CA CYS A 34 -5.23 -11.09 0.75
C CYS A 34 -6.16 -11.53 1.89
N PRO A 35 -7.42 -11.07 1.91
CA PRO A 35 -8.40 -11.60 2.83
C PRO A 35 -8.58 -13.11 2.57
N LYS A 36 -8.40 -13.93 3.60
CA LYS A 36 -8.43 -15.41 3.52
C LYS A 36 -7.35 -16.02 2.61
N GLY A 37 -6.26 -15.30 2.33
CA GLY A 37 -5.11 -15.79 1.55
C GLY A 37 -5.33 -15.87 0.04
N VAL A 38 -6.47 -15.39 -0.46
CA VAL A 38 -6.81 -15.39 -1.89
C VAL A 38 -7.40 -14.04 -2.27
N CYS A 39 -6.85 -13.43 -3.32
CA CYS A 39 -7.43 -12.24 -3.96
C CYS A 39 -7.98 -12.65 -5.32
N ASN A 40 -9.30 -12.63 -5.49
CA ASN A 40 -9.96 -13.13 -6.69
C ASN A 40 -10.08 -12.04 -7.75
N ASN A 41 -10.47 -10.84 -7.33
CA ASN A 41 -10.71 -9.71 -8.23
C ASN A 41 -9.66 -8.60 -8.06
N ASN A 42 -9.72 -7.57 -8.90
CA ASN A 42 -8.78 -6.44 -8.83
C ASN A 42 -8.90 -5.66 -7.51
N TYR A 43 -10.12 -5.46 -6.99
CA TYR A 43 -10.35 -4.78 -5.72
C TYR A 43 -9.74 -5.52 -4.53
N ASP A 44 -9.82 -6.85 -4.50
CA ASP A 44 -9.17 -7.67 -3.46
C ASP A 44 -7.65 -7.43 -3.48
N ARG A 45 -7.06 -7.37 -4.68
CA ARG A 45 -5.63 -7.11 -4.86
C ARG A 45 -5.26 -5.68 -4.42
N ILE A 46 -6.08 -4.68 -4.74
CA ILE A 46 -5.90 -3.30 -4.27
C ILE A 46 -5.98 -3.24 -2.74
N GLY A 47 -6.98 -3.88 -2.14
CA GLY A 47 -7.13 -4.00 -0.69
C GLY A 47 -5.88 -4.62 -0.05
N ALA A 48 -5.36 -5.70 -0.62
CA ALA A 48 -4.13 -6.32 -0.13
C ALA A 48 -2.88 -5.43 -0.25
N LEU A 49 -2.79 -4.57 -1.27
CA LEU A 49 -1.75 -3.55 -1.37
C LEU A 49 -1.90 -2.49 -0.26
N CYS A 50 -3.13 -2.07 0.06
CA CYS A 50 -3.41 -1.16 1.17
C CYS A 50 -3.02 -1.78 2.53
N GLU A 51 -3.37 -3.06 2.76
CA GLU A 51 -2.98 -3.80 3.96
C GLU A 51 -1.46 -3.90 4.09
N TYR A 52 -0.75 -4.17 2.99
CA TYR A 52 0.71 -4.14 2.97
C TYR A 52 1.27 -2.76 3.35
N LEU A 53 0.74 -1.68 2.75
CA LEU A 53 1.17 -0.32 3.06
C LEU A 53 0.93 0.00 4.54
N LEU A 54 -0.23 -0.35 5.09
CA LEU A 54 -0.57 -0.11 6.49
C LEU A 54 0.38 -0.85 7.45
N ALA A 55 0.81 -2.06 7.08
CA ALA A 55 1.76 -2.84 7.87
C ALA A 55 3.21 -2.31 7.81
N GLU A 56 3.61 -1.68 6.70
CA GLU A 56 4.98 -1.25 6.46
C GLU A 56 5.23 0.24 6.76
N LEU A 57 4.23 1.11 6.64
CA LEU A 57 4.37 2.54 6.91
C LEU A 57 4.93 2.84 8.31
N PRO A 58 4.46 2.20 9.39
CA PRO A 58 4.99 2.43 10.74
C PRO A 58 6.45 2.02 10.93
N LYS A 59 6.94 1.09 10.10
CA LYS A 59 8.33 0.63 10.15
C LYS A 59 9.28 1.59 9.41
N ASN A 60 8.75 2.36 8.47
CA ASN A 60 9.53 3.17 7.54
C ASN A 60 9.49 4.67 7.85
N ASP A 61 8.52 5.15 8.63
CA ASP A 61 8.50 6.55 9.08
C ASP A 61 9.20 6.70 10.43
N ASN A 62 10.46 7.15 10.41
CA ASN A 62 11.26 7.37 11.61
C ASN A 62 10.62 8.39 12.58
N LYS A 63 9.74 9.27 12.09
CA LYS A 63 9.01 10.24 12.95
C LYS A 63 7.88 9.58 13.74
N GLN A 64 7.54 8.32 13.47
CA GLN A 64 6.44 7.61 14.13
C GLN A 64 6.81 6.95 15.46
N LYS A 65 8.09 6.91 15.86
CA LYS A 65 8.51 6.25 17.11
C LYS A 65 8.12 6.96 18.43
N GLY A 66 7.22 7.96 18.42
CA GLY A 66 6.93 8.73 19.64
C GLY A 66 5.65 9.58 19.72
N GLY A 67 4.59 9.32 18.93
CA GLY A 67 3.39 10.17 18.95
C GLY A 67 2.05 9.41 18.87
N ASN A 68 1.07 9.82 19.69
CA ASN A 68 -0.28 9.25 19.79
C ASN A 68 -1.22 9.52 18.59
N ASN A 69 -0.76 10.22 17.54
CA ASN A 69 -1.59 10.65 16.39
C ASN A 69 -1.26 9.92 15.07
N ASN A 70 -0.57 8.78 15.14
CA ASN A 70 0.10 8.20 13.98
C ASN A 70 -0.81 7.46 12.99
N GLY A 71 -1.86 6.76 13.48
CA GLY A 71 -2.74 5.99 12.61
C GLY A 71 -3.40 6.85 11.53
N ASN A 72 -3.84 8.06 11.88
CA ASN A 72 -4.51 8.96 10.94
C ASN A 72 -3.63 9.33 9.74
N ARG A 73 -2.32 9.53 9.94
CA ARG A 73 -1.41 9.94 8.88
C ARG A 73 -1.08 8.82 7.90
N ASP A 74 -1.00 7.58 8.37
CA ASP A 74 -0.79 6.42 7.48
C ASP A 74 -2.00 6.20 6.57
N TYR A 75 -3.21 6.33 7.12
CA TYR A 75 -4.44 6.30 6.33
C TYR A 75 -4.50 7.44 5.32
N GLU A 76 -4.13 8.67 5.69
CA GLU A 76 -4.05 9.80 4.75
C GLU A 76 -3.12 9.49 3.56
N TYR A 77 -1.96 8.90 3.80
CA TYR A 77 -1.04 8.50 2.73
C TYR A 77 -1.60 7.43 1.82
N ILE A 78 -2.27 6.42 2.38
CA ILE A 78 -2.93 5.38 1.59
C ILE A 78 -4.07 5.98 0.75
N TYR A 79 -4.89 6.88 1.31
CA TYR A 79 -5.98 7.52 0.56
C TYR A 79 -5.48 8.42 -0.56
N MET A 80 -4.43 9.22 -0.33
CA MET A 80 -3.80 10.01 -1.38
C MET A 80 -3.25 9.12 -2.51
N TRP A 81 -2.60 8.01 -2.15
CA TRP A 81 -2.09 7.04 -3.11
C TRP A 81 -3.21 6.39 -3.93
N LEU A 82 -4.30 5.98 -3.28
CA LEU A 82 -5.49 5.45 -3.96
C LEU A 82 -6.11 6.48 -4.91
N ALA A 83 -6.21 7.75 -4.49
CA ALA A 83 -6.71 8.82 -5.35
C ALA A 83 -5.84 8.96 -6.62
N ASP A 84 -4.51 8.97 -6.49
CA ASP A 84 -3.60 8.99 -7.66
C ASP A 84 -3.78 7.76 -8.58
N LYS A 85 -4.10 6.59 -8.02
CA LYS A 85 -4.31 5.37 -8.80
C LYS A 85 -5.61 5.39 -9.61
N PHE A 86 -6.66 6.04 -9.10
CA PHE A 86 -7.99 6.04 -9.72
C PHE A 86 -8.33 7.31 -10.53
N LEU A 87 -7.60 8.42 -10.33
CA LEU A 87 -7.86 9.70 -11.02
C LEU A 87 -7.08 9.88 -12.34
N LYS A 88 -6.45 8.83 -12.89
CA LYS A 88 -5.64 8.88 -14.12
C LYS A 88 -6.39 8.36 -15.33
#